data_AF-A0AAE1HJA4-F1
#
_entry.id   AF-A0AAE1HJA4-F1
#
_cell.length_a   1.000
_cell.length_b   1.000
_cell.length_c   1.000
_cell.angle_alpha   90.00
_cell.angle_beta   90.00
_cell.angle_gamma   90.00
#
_symmetry.space_group_name_H-M   'P 1'
#
loop_
_entity.id
_entity.type
_entity.pdbx_description
1 polymer ?
#
loop_
_entity_poly.entity_id
_entity_poly.type
_entity_poly.pdbx_seq_one_letter_code
_entity_poly.pdbx_strand_id
1 'polypeptide(L)'
;MLAPEVWAFDPPASCLKVVQGTLESYKEVENVVKSHPANHFVSVVLPDTPQVPQGILEALSSDNEYYKVSEIRAHELVEKEFIDAFVKRGQITALSINSQVDLNNCLSLTPDGHLFLSLTKESYQVLGLEGKAIVSKAKDHQRYIHITATP
;
A
#
# COMPACT_ATOMS: atom_id res chain seq x y z
N MET A 1 41.04 -0.23 -12.87
CA MET A 1 40.63 -1.22 -11.85
C MET A 1 39.12 -1.30 -11.88
N LEU A 2 38.57 -2.36 -12.48
CA LEU A 2 37.14 -2.66 -12.49
C LEU A 2 36.88 -3.53 -11.26
N ALA A 3 36.02 -3.09 -10.34
CA ALA A 3 35.68 -3.85 -9.14
C ALA A 3 34.91 -5.12 -9.55
N PRO A 4 35.44 -6.33 -9.30
CA PRO A 4 34.82 -7.60 -9.72
C PRO A 4 33.52 -7.92 -8.98
N GLU A 5 33.20 -7.19 -7.91
CA GLU A 5 32.00 -7.34 -7.08
C GLU A 5 30.71 -6.84 -7.78
N VAL A 6 30.82 -6.13 -8.91
CA VAL A 6 29.67 -5.53 -9.62
C VAL A 6 29.04 -6.50 -10.63
N TRP A 7 29.68 -7.64 -10.94
CA TRP A 7 29.28 -8.51 -12.06
C TRP A 7 28.48 -9.76 -11.67
N ALA A 8 28.42 -10.10 -10.38
CA ALA A 8 27.71 -11.29 -9.90
C ALA A 8 26.42 -10.92 -9.14
N PHE A 9 25.67 -9.93 -9.64
CA PHE A 9 24.33 -9.67 -9.13
C PHE A 9 23.32 -10.50 -9.92
N ASP A 10 22.62 -11.40 -9.21
CA ASP A 10 21.42 -11.99 -9.76
C ASP A 10 20.46 -10.87 -10.18
N PRO A 11 19.79 -11.00 -11.34
CA PRO A 11 18.80 -10.01 -11.75
C PRO A 11 17.75 -9.86 -10.64
N PRO A 12 17.29 -8.62 -10.37
CA PRO A 12 16.25 -8.40 -9.38
C PRO A 12 15.04 -9.25 -9.74
N ALA A 13 14.46 -9.89 -8.73
CA ALA A 13 13.27 -10.70 -8.90
C ALA A 13 12.14 -9.78 -9.39
N SER A 14 11.83 -9.85 -10.69
CA SER A 14 10.73 -9.14 -11.33
C SER A 14 9.66 -10.14 -11.73
N CYS A 15 8.41 -9.80 -11.50
CA CYS A 15 7.26 -10.56 -11.96
C CYS A 15 6.43 -9.64 -12.83
N LEU A 16 6.35 -9.95 -14.12
CA LEU A 16 5.46 -9.29 -15.05
C LEU A 16 4.35 -10.26 -15.41
N LYS A 17 3.10 -9.85 -15.16
CA LYS A 17 1.91 -10.58 -15.62
C LYS A 17 1.25 -9.76 -16.71
N VAL A 18 1.18 -10.31 -17.92
CA VAL A 18 0.45 -9.72 -19.04
C VAL A 18 -0.80 -10.56 -19.26
N VAL A 19 -1.95 -9.91 -19.20
CA VAL A 19 -3.25 -10.55 -19.44
C VAL A 19 -3.90 -9.83 -20.61
N GLN A 20 -4.39 -10.59 -21.58
CA GLN A 20 -5.18 -10.07 -22.69
C GLN A 20 -6.62 -10.54 -22.51
N GLY A 21 -7.57 -9.62 -22.61
CA GLY A 21 -8.99 -9.91 -22.42
C GLY A 21 -9.86 -9.03 -23.31
N THR A 22 -11.15 -9.38 -23.35
CA THR A 22 -12.19 -8.62 -24.05
C THR A 22 -12.99 -7.82 -23.02
N LEU A 23 -13.93 -6.96 -23.45
CA LEU A 23 -14.83 -6.25 -22.53
C LEU A 23 -15.57 -7.18 -21.55
N GLU A 24 -15.81 -8.45 -21.89
CA GLU A 24 -16.42 -9.44 -20.99
C GLU A 24 -15.48 -9.86 -19.84
N SER A 25 -14.17 -9.74 -20.03
CA SER A 25 -13.13 -10.00 -19.03
C SER A 25 -12.98 -8.85 -18.02
N TYR A 26 -13.79 -7.79 -18.10
CA TYR A 26 -13.66 -6.60 -17.24
C TYR A 26 -13.67 -6.95 -15.75
N LYS A 27 -14.42 -7.99 -15.35
CA LYS A 27 -14.54 -8.40 -13.94
C LYS A 27 -13.20 -8.83 -13.34
N GLU A 28 -12.34 -9.46 -14.12
CA GLU A 28 -11.01 -9.88 -13.65
C GLU A 28 -10.12 -8.66 -13.43
N VAL A 29 -10.15 -7.70 -14.36
CA VAL A 29 -9.43 -6.44 -14.24
C VAL A 29 -9.95 -5.62 -13.06
N GLU A 30 -11.27 -5.56 -12.88
CA GLU A 30 -11.90 -4.86 -11.76
C GLU A 30 -11.47 -5.46 -10.41
N ASN A 31 -11.39 -6.78 -10.31
CA ASN A 31 -10.89 -7.46 -9.11
C ASN A 31 -9.42 -7.14 -8.83
N VAL A 32 -8.59 -7.06 -9.88
CA VAL A 32 -7.20 -6.63 -9.74
C VAL A 32 -7.14 -5.20 -9.21
N VAL A 33 -7.91 -4.26 -9.78
CA VAL A 33 -7.94 -2.86 -9.31
C VAL A 33 -8.41 -2.80 -7.85
N LYS A 34 -9.49 -3.49 -7.50
CA LYS A 34 -10.04 -3.53 -6.13
C LYS A 34 -9.07 -4.13 -5.11
N SER A 35 -8.24 -5.10 -5.51
CA SER A 35 -7.23 -5.69 -4.62
C SER A 35 -6.03 -4.77 -4.31
N HIS A 36 -5.91 -3.63 -4.99
CA HIS A 36 -4.84 -2.66 -4.79
C HIS A 36 -5.40 -1.33 -4.25
N PRO A 37 -5.65 -1.24 -2.92
CA PRO A 37 -6.29 -0.07 -2.33
C PRO A 37 -5.38 1.18 -2.29
N ALA A 38 -4.06 0.99 -2.35
CA ALA A 38 -3.07 2.05 -2.26
C ALA A 38 -2.53 2.45 -3.64
N ASN A 39 -3.07 3.52 -4.23
CA ASN A 39 -2.61 4.06 -5.51
C ASN A 39 -2.01 5.45 -5.32
N HIS A 40 -0.73 5.61 -5.67
CA HIS A 40 -0.04 6.90 -5.60
C HIS A 40 -0.18 7.71 -6.90
N PHE A 41 -0.25 7.03 -8.05
CA PHE A 41 -0.21 7.68 -9.35
C PHE A 41 -1.01 6.89 -10.38
N VAL A 42 -1.88 7.59 -11.10
CA VAL A 42 -2.66 7.07 -12.22
C VAL A 42 -2.37 7.95 -13.43
N SER A 43 -2.03 7.33 -14.56
CA SER A 43 -1.79 8.02 -15.83
C SER A 43 -2.48 7.29 -16.96
N VAL A 44 -3.09 8.06 -17.86
CA VAL A 44 -3.83 7.55 -19.01
C VAL A 44 -3.27 8.22 -20.26
N VAL A 45 -2.91 7.43 -21.25
CA VAL A 45 -2.39 7.90 -22.54
C VAL A 45 -3.41 7.61 -23.63
N LEU A 46 -3.87 8.66 -24.31
CA LEU A 46 -4.82 8.57 -25.42
C LEU A 46 -4.10 8.95 -26.72
N PRO A 47 -3.70 7.97 -27.56
CA PRO A 47 -3.09 8.27 -28.84
C PRO A 47 -4.09 8.96 -29.79
N ASP A 48 -3.58 9.79 -30.69
CA ASP A 48 -4.33 10.45 -31.78
C ASP A 48 -5.59 11.23 -31.36
N THR A 49 -5.61 11.69 -30.11
CA THR A 49 -6.77 12.38 -29.53
C THR A 49 -6.40 13.83 -29.21
N PRO A 50 -6.75 14.81 -30.08
CA PRO A 50 -6.33 16.21 -29.90
C PRO A 50 -7.02 16.92 -28.73
N GLN A 51 -8.17 16.40 -28.28
CA GLN A 51 -8.90 16.91 -27.12
C GLN A 51 -9.37 15.75 -26.25
N VAL A 52 -9.12 15.82 -24.94
CA VAL A 52 -9.53 14.79 -23.99
C VAL A 52 -11.05 14.73 -23.90
N PRO A 53 -11.68 13.55 -24.04
CA PRO A 53 -13.11 13.38 -23.86
C PRO A 53 -13.58 13.86 -22.49
N GLN A 54 -14.69 14.60 -22.44
CA GLN A 54 -15.16 15.23 -21.22
C GLN A 54 -15.47 14.22 -20.09
N GLY A 55 -16.00 13.04 -20.41
CA GLY A 55 -16.25 12.00 -19.41
C GLY A 55 -14.98 11.51 -18.69
N ILE A 56 -13.83 11.48 -19.37
CA ILE A 56 -12.54 11.14 -18.75
C ILE A 56 -12.07 12.31 -17.87
N LEU A 57 -12.22 13.53 -18.36
CA LEU A 57 -11.84 14.73 -17.60
C LEU A 57 -12.63 14.85 -16.30
N GLU A 58 -13.94 14.60 -16.35
CA GLU A 58 -14.82 14.61 -15.17
C GLU A 58 -14.43 13.49 -14.21
N ALA A 59 -14.24 12.26 -14.69
CA ALA A 59 -13.83 11.13 -13.85
C ALA A 59 -12.46 11.33 -13.18
N LEU A 60 -11.51 11.95 -13.88
CA LEU A 60 -10.19 12.30 -13.32
C LEU A 60 -10.22 13.52 -12.43
N SER A 61 -11.29 14.32 -12.44
CA SER A 61 -11.42 15.51 -11.58
C SER A 61 -12.25 15.23 -10.34
N SER A 62 -13.20 14.30 -10.40
CA SER A 62 -14.03 13.88 -9.27
C SER A 62 -13.24 13.05 -8.25
N ASP A 63 -13.43 13.34 -6.96
CA ASP A 63 -13.04 12.47 -5.83
C ASP A 63 -11.52 12.23 -5.67
N ASN A 64 -10.69 13.25 -5.92
CA ASN A 64 -9.24 13.19 -5.71
C ASN A 64 -8.79 13.72 -4.34
N GLU A 65 -9.72 13.95 -3.42
CA GLU A 65 -9.38 14.51 -2.12
C GLU A 65 -8.80 13.42 -1.22
N TYR A 66 -7.54 13.58 -0.85
CA TYR A 66 -6.91 12.79 0.20
C TYR A 66 -6.42 13.72 1.31
N TYR A 67 -6.48 13.22 2.53
CA TYR A 67 -6.10 13.99 3.71
C TYR A 67 -4.70 13.57 4.15
N LYS A 68 -3.84 14.57 4.35
CA LYS A 68 -2.60 14.39 5.10
C LYS A 68 -2.83 14.82 6.53
N VAL A 69 -2.75 13.87 7.45
CA VAL A 69 -2.78 14.16 8.88
C VAL A 69 -1.41 13.89 9.48
N SER A 70 -0.89 14.88 10.21
CA SER A 70 0.41 14.80 10.86
C SER A 70 0.26 14.31 12.29
N GLU A 71 1.27 13.59 12.80
CA GLU A 71 1.40 13.21 14.21
C GLU A 71 0.27 12.33 14.79
N ILE A 72 -0.48 11.61 13.94
CA ILE A 72 -1.42 10.57 14.41
C ILE A 72 -0.65 9.46 15.11
N ARG A 73 -1.12 9.08 16.31
CA ARG A 73 -0.60 7.91 17.01
C ARG A 73 -1.38 6.66 16.60
N ALA A 74 -0.67 5.53 16.47
CA ALA A 74 -1.28 4.28 16.02
C ALA A 74 -2.44 3.78 16.90
N HIS A 75 -2.43 4.11 18.20
CA HIS A 75 -3.53 3.70 19.10
C HIS A 75 -4.85 4.42 18.79
N GLU A 76 -4.81 5.65 18.27
CA GLU A 76 -6.02 6.42 17.93
C GLU A 76 -6.82 5.75 16.81
N LEU A 77 -6.16 4.95 15.97
CA LEU A 77 -6.79 4.20 14.87
C LEU A 77 -7.49 2.92 15.34
N VAL A 78 -7.23 2.47 16.57
CA VAL A 78 -7.90 1.31 17.19
C VAL A 78 -8.90 1.73 18.28
N GLU A 79 -9.01 3.02 18.57
CA GLU A 79 -10.01 3.53 19.50
C GLU A 79 -11.43 3.31 18.94
N LYS A 80 -12.36 3.05 19.85
CA LYS A 80 -13.74 2.69 19.49
C LYS A 80 -14.42 3.80 18.69
N GLU A 81 -14.16 5.05 19.04
CA GLU A 81 -14.72 6.22 18.36
C GLU A 81 -14.31 6.26 16.89
N PHE A 82 -13.05 5.94 16.59
CA PHE A 82 -12.55 5.89 15.22
C PHE A 82 -13.19 4.74 14.43
N ILE A 83 -13.24 3.54 15.04
CA ILE A 83 -13.83 2.35 14.42
C ILE A 83 -15.32 2.56 14.11
N ASP A 84 -16.09 3.04 15.09
CA ASP A 84 -17.53 3.25 14.96
C ASP A 84 -17.89 4.39 13.98
N ALA A 85 -16.99 5.37 13.80
CA ALA A 85 -17.19 6.49 12.89
C ALA A 85 -16.77 6.18 11.45
N PHE A 86 -15.61 5.54 11.24
CA PHE A 86 -15.00 5.39 9.91
C PHE A 86 -15.03 3.96 9.39
N VAL A 87 -14.64 2.98 10.22
CA VAL A 87 -14.49 1.58 9.78
C VAL A 87 -15.84 0.90 9.62
N LYS A 88 -16.80 1.12 10.53
CA LYS A 88 -18.13 0.48 10.46
C LYS A 88 -19.12 1.17 9.53
N ARG A 89 -18.93 2.46 9.25
CA ARG A 89 -19.86 3.27 8.45
C ARG A 89 -19.42 3.44 7.00
N GLY A 90 -18.17 3.10 6.68
CA GLY A 90 -17.59 3.30 5.36
C GLY A 90 -16.32 2.49 5.16
N GLN A 91 -15.50 2.91 4.21
CA GLN A 91 -14.20 2.34 3.93
C GLN A 91 -13.15 3.43 4.08
N ILE A 92 -12.05 3.11 4.75
CA ILE A 92 -10.93 4.04 4.94
C ILE A 92 -9.63 3.34 4.56
N THR A 93 -8.81 4.03 3.78
CA THR A 93 -7.45 3.59 3.48
C THR A 93 -6.49 4.63 4.03
N ALA A 94 -5.51 4.19 4.82
CA ALA A 94 -4.51 5.08 5.40
C ALA A 94 -3.11 4.49 5.25
N LEU A 95 -2.12 5.33 5.01
CA LEU A 95 -0.73 4.94 4.82
C LEU A 95 0.18 5.92 5.56
N SER A 96 1.18 5.40 6.25
CA SER A 96 2.26 6.24 6.78
C SER A 96 3.04 6.87 5.63
N ILE A 97 3.14 8.19 5.64
CA ILE A 97 3.88 8.97 4.63
C ILE A 97 5.34 9.19 5.06
N ASN A 98 6.23 9.35 4.09
CA ASN A 98 7.67 9.62 4.31
C ASN A 98 8.41 8.59 5.18
N SER A 99 7.85 7.40 5.37
CA SER A 99 8.51 6.28 6.02
C SER A 99 9.05 5.32 4.96
N GLN A 100 10.36 5.10 4.97
CA GLN A 100 10.93 4.06 4.13
C GLN A 100 10.56 2.73 4.78
N VAL A 101 9.79 1.93 4.04
CA VAL A 101 9.37 0.60 4.51
C VAL A 101 10.59 -0.10 5.05
N ASP A 102 11.70 -0.19 4.28
CA ASP A 102 13.13 -0.51 4.57
C ASP A 102 13.71 -0.28 5.98
N LEU A 103 13.47 0.90 6.52
CA LEU A 103 14.26 1.42 7.64
C LEU A 103 13.39 1.81 8.83
N ASN A 104 12.17 2.25 8.56
CA ASN A 104 11.31 2.88 9.54
C ASN A 104 10.14 1.98 9.90
N ASN A 105 9.48 2.30 11.01
CA ASN A 105 8.18 1.72 11.31
C ASN A 105 7.14 2.32 10.34
N CYS A 106 6.35 1.46 9.71
CA CYS A 106 5.29 1.86 8.78
C CYS A 106 3.95 1.33 9.25
N LEU A 107 2.90 2.07 8.92
CA LEU A 107 1.53 1.75 9.25
C LEU A 107 0.68 1.81 7.98
N SER A 108 -0.20 0.84 7.81
CA SER A 108 -1.18 0.80 6.73
C SER A 108 -2.53 0.32 7.25
N LEU A 109 -3.62 0.94 6.83
CA LEU A 109 -4.99 0.55 7.13
C LEU A 109 -5.69 0.20 5.81
N THR A 110 -6.22 -1.01 5.71
CA THR A 110 -6.98 -1.45 4.53
C THR A 110 -8.45 -1.04 4.62
N PRO A 111 -9.15 -0.93 3.47
CA PRO A 111 -10.58 -0.65 3.45
C PRO A 111 -11.43 -1.68 4.20
N ASP A 112 -10.91 -2.89 4.41
CA ASP A 112 -11.55 -3.96 5.20
C ASP A 112 -11.42 -3.77 6.72
N GLY A 113 -10.73 -2.73 7.19
CA GLY A 113 -10.50 -2.51 8.63
C GLY A 113 -9.36 -3.35 9.21
N HIS A 114 -8.39 -3.77 8.39
CA HIS A 114 -7.18 -4.41 8.91
C HIS A 114 -6.06 -3.40 9.06
N LEU A 115 -5.53 -3.30 10.28
CA LEU A 115 -4.37 -2.49 10.58
C LEU A 115 -3.09 -3.33 10.44
N PHE A 116 -2.22 -2.92 9.53
CA PHE A 116 -0.91 -3.50 9.28
C PHE A 116 0.18 -2.61 9.87
N LEU A 117 0.99 -3.20 10.75
CA LEU A 117 2.16 -2.54 11.31
C LEU A 117 3.41 -3.26 10.82
N SER A 118 4.24 -2.56 10.05
CA SER A 118 5.59 -3.01 9.70
C SER A 118 6.56 -2.39 10.69
N LEU A 119 7.15 -3.22 11.54
CA LEU A 119 7.97 -2.78 12.65
C LEU A 119 9.41 -3.25 12.51
N THR A 120 10.32 -2.38 12.95
CA THR A 120 11.71 -2.75 13.23
C THR A 120 11.78 -3.73 14.40
N LYS A 121 12.86 -4.51 14.46
CA LYS A 121 13.08 -5.50 15.54
C LYS A 121 12.98 -4.88 16.94
N GLU A 122 13.59 -3.73 17.15
CA GLU A 122 13.58 -3.02 18.43
C GLU A 122 12.16 -2.61 18.83
N SER A 123 11.43 -1.97 17.91
CA SER A 123 10.05 -1.51 18.17
C SER A 123 9.09 -2.68 18.41
N TYR A 124 9.24 -3.76 17.66
CA TYR A 124 8.45 -4.98 17.85
C TYR A 124 8.65 -5.60 19.24
N GLN A 125 9.90 -5.70 19.70
CA GLN A 125 10.22 -6.24 21.02
C GLN A 125 9.70 -5.37 22.16
N VAL A 126 9.75 -4.04 22.01
CA VAL A 126 9.21 -3.10 23.00
C VAL A 126 7.69 -3.16 23.07
N LEU A 127 7.01 -3.27 21.93
CA LEU A 127 5.55 -3.30 21.87
C LEU A 127 4.96 -4.64 22.35
N GLY A 128 5.73 -5.74 22.27
CA GLY A 128 5.30 -7.06 22.75
C GLY A 128 4.09 -7.63 21.99
N LEU A 129 3.85 -7.17 20.76
CA LEU A 129 2.75 -7.64 19.91
C LEU A 129 3.07 -9.00 19.29
N GLU A 130 2.04 -9.81 19.06
CA GLU A 130 2.20 -11.07 18.32
C GLU A 130 2.21 -10.83 16.81
N GLY A 131 3.37 -10.95 16.18
CA GLY A 131 3.54 -10.75 14.74
C GLY A 131 4.42 -11.80 14.09
N LYS A 132 4.49 -11.74 12.77
CA LYS A 132 5.31 -12.64 11.96
C LYS A 132 6.55 -11.92 11.46
N ALA A 133 7.71 -12.56 11.62
CA ALA A 133 8.95 -12.08 11.03
C ALA A 133 8.92 -12.22 9.49
N ILE A 134 9.24 -11.14 8.79
CA ILE A 134 9.52 -11.07 7.37
C ILE A 134 11.02 -10.90 7.22
N VAL A 135 11.65 -11.91 6.63
CA VAL A 135 13.09 -11.92 6.37
C VAL A 135 13.32 -11.17 5.07
N SER A 136 14.00 -10.02 5.14
CA SER A 136 14.57 -9.40 3.95
C SER A 136 15.81 -10.19 3.52
N LYS A 137 16.16 -10.16 2.22
CA LYS A 137 17.32 -10.90 1.69
C LYS A 137 18.65 -10.46 2.32
N ALA A 138 18.70 -9.28 2.94
CA ALA A 138 19.81 -8.87 3.78
C ALA A 138 19.68 -9.58 5.14
N LYS A 139 20.57 -10.54 5.41
CA LYS A 139 20.57 -11.45 6.58
C LYS A 139 20.41 -10.78 7.96
N ASP A 140 20.56 -9.46 8.05
CA ASP A 140 20.55 -8.69 9.30
C ASP A 140 19.26 -7.86 9.52
N HIS A 141 18.44 -7.65 8.49
CA HIS A 141 17.23 -6.83 8.60
C HIS A 141 15.99 -7.70 8.76
N GLN A 142 15.61 -7.95 10.02
CA GLN A 142 14.37 -8.60 10.41
C GLN A 142 13.25 -7.57 10.57
N ARG A 143 12.14 -7.78 9.86
CA ARG A 143 10.94 -6.97 9.95
C ARG A 143 9.83 -7.79 10.56
N TYR A 144 8.92 -7.15 11.28
CA TYR A 144 7.77 -7.85 11.84
C TYR A 144 6.49 -7.21 11.33
N ILE A 145 5.56 -8.05 10.85
CA ILE A 145 4.21 -7.61 10.53
C ILE A 145 3.25 -8.09 11.61
N HIS A 146 2.54 -7.15 12.21
CA HIS A 146 1.37 -7.41 13.04
C HIS A 146 0.12 -7.00 12.26
N ILE A 147 -0.91 -7.85 12.32
CA ILE A 147 -2.22 -7.61 11.70
C ILE A 147 -3.23 -7.59 12.84
N THR A 148 -3.88 -6.45 13.04
CA THR A 148 -5.03 -6.34 13.94
C THR A 148 -6.29 -6.22 13.09
N ALA A 149 -7.25 -7.11 13.29
CA ALA A 149 -8.58 -6.97 12.71
C ALA A 149 -9.42 -6.10 13.64
N THR A 150 -9.85 -4.92 13.18
CA THR A 150 -10.86 -4.15 13.92
C THR A 150 -12.26 -4.72 13.61
N PRO A 151 -13.06 -5.10 14.62
CA PRO A 151 -14.38 -5.70 14.44
C PRO A 151 -15.49 -4.69 14.12
#